data_AF-F4C8H0-F1
#
_entry.id   AF-F4C8H0-F1
#
_cell.length_a   1.000
_cell.length_b   1.000
_cell.length_c   1.000
_cell.angle_alpha   90.00
_cell.angle_beta   90.00
_cell.angle_gamma   90.00
#
_symmetry.space_group_name_H-M   'P 1'
#
loop_
_entity.id
_entity.type
_entity.pdbx_description
1 polymer ?
#
loop_
_entity_poly.entity_id
_entity_poly.type
_entity_poly.pdbx_seq_one_letter_code
_entity_poly.pdbx_strand_id
1 'polypeptide(L)' 'MQYTRRLLQNGKIQLDINGHIDNEYFEATAIVSQADADNDKVLNQLLTNHLLQAREKTIMLKKNKDSTK' A
#
# COMPACT_ATOMS: atom_id res chain seq x y z
N MET A 1 -1.26 3.82 10.64
CA MET A 1 -0.88 2.91 9.55
C MET A 1 -0.32 1.65 10.18
N GLN A 2 -0.71 0.48 9.70
CA GLN A 2 -0.20 -0.82 10.12
C GLN A 2 0.15 -1.64 8.88
N TYR A 3 0.97 -2.68 9.07
CA TYR A 3 1.24 -3.64 8.01
C TYR A 3 1.57 -5.02 8.60
N THR A 4 1.35 -6.06 7.81
CA THR A 4 1.83 -7.42 8.11
C THR A 4 2.85 -7.85 7.07
N ARG A 5 3.85 -8.63 7.49
CA ARG A 5 4.90 -9.17 6.61
C ARG A 5 4.70 -10.68 6.42
N ARG A 6 4.87 -11.18 5.20
CA ARG A 6 4.88 -12.61 4.87
C ARG A 6 6.04 -12.94 3.93
N LEU A 7 6.90 -13.87 4.32
CA LEU A 7 7.94 -14.40 3.44
C LEU A 7 7.31 -15.30 2.38
N LEU A 8 7.63 -15.03 1.12
CA LEU A 8 7.18 -15.80 -0.04
C LEU A 8 8.22 -16.87 -0.38
N GLN A 9 7.78 -17.91 -1.10
CA GLN A 9 8.65 -19.03 -1.51
C GLN A 9 9.85 -18.59 -2.38
N ASN A 10 9.75 -17.44 -3.04
CA ASN A 10 10.81 -16.87 -3.87
C ASN A 10 11.79 -15.96 -3.09
N GLY A 11 11.73 -15.95 -1.75
CA GLY A 11 12.60 -15.13 -0.91
C GLY A 11 12.23 -13.64 -0.84
N LYS A 12 11.12 -13.23 -1.45
CA LYS A 12 10.58 -11.86 -1.31
C LYS A 12 9.64 -11.75 -0.12
N ILE A 13 9.42 -10.53 0.35
CA ILE A 13 8.44 -10.24 1.40
C ILE A 13 7.19 -9.64 0.76
N GLN A 14 6.02 -10.23 1.03
CA GLN A 14 4.74 -9.58 0.84
C GLN A 14 4.44 -8.71 2.07
N LEU A 15 4.04 -7.47 1.81
CA LEU A 15 3.53 -6.53 2.79
C LEU A 15 2.06 -6.29 2.50
N ASP A 16 1.20 -6.57 3.48
CA ASP A 16 -0.20 -6.14 3.45
C ASP A 16 -0.32 -4.92 4.34
N ILE A 17 -0.63 -3.78 3.74
CA ILE A 17 -0.50 -2.44 4.30
C ILE A 17 -1.91 -1.88 4.45
N ASN A 18 -2.21 -1.29 5.61
CA ASN A 18 -3.47 -0.63 5.83
C ASN A 18 -3.33 0.65 6.67
N GLY A 19 -4.30 1.55 6.50
CA GLY A 19 -4.36 2.76 7.30
C GLY A 19 -5.47 3.70 6.88
N HIS A 20 -5.66 4.72 7.72
CA HIS A 20 -6.59 5.80 7.45
C HIS A 20 -5.88 6.99 6.84
N ILE A 21 -6.47 7.56 5.79
CA ILE A 21 -6.11 8.85 5.22
C ILE A 21 -7.40 9.64 5.05
N ASP A 22 -7.46 10.88 5.55
CA ASP A 22 -8.65 11.74 5.44
C ASP A 22 -9.95 11.06 5.94
N ASN A 23 -9.89 10.33 7.06
CA ASN A 23 -10.96 9.52 7.65
C ASN A 23 -11.46 8.32 6.81
N GLU A 24 -10.89 8.07 5.62
CA GLU A 24 -11.18 6.87 4.83
C GLU A 24 -10.13 5.79 5.09
N TYR A 25 -10.55 4.53 5.08
CA TYR A 25 -9.66 3.37 5.25
C TYR A 25 -9.18 2.88 3.88
N PHE A 26 -7.87 2.64 3.76
CA PHE A 26 -7.23 2.15 2.54
C PHE A 26 -6.37 0.92 2.84
N GLU A 27 -6.28 0.06 1.84
CA GLU A 27 -5.45 -1.15 1.86
C GLU A 27 -4.59 -1.20 0.59
N ALA A 28 -3.38 -1.74 0.74
CA ALA A 28 -2.48 -2.00 -0.37
C ALA A 28 -1.64 -3.25 -0.09
N THR A 29 -1.30 -3.99 -1.14
CA THR A 29 -0.34 -5.09 -1.06
C THR A 29 0.89 -4.75 -1.88
N ALA A 30 2.08 -4.97 -1.32
CA ALA A 30 3.36 -4.78 -1.98
C ALA A 30 4.20 -6.05 -1.89
N ILE A 31 5.00 -6.33 -2.91
CA ILE A 31 6.02 -7.40 -2.86
C ILE A 31 7.39 -6.72 -2.96
N VAL A 32 8.19 -6.84 -1.91
CA VAL A 32 9.48 -6.15 -1.74
C VAL A 32 10.60 -7.16 -1.55
N SER A 33 11.85 -6.74 -1.71
CA SER A 33 13.00 -7.58 -1.37
C SER A 33 13.20 -7.65 0.15
N GLN A 34 13.93 -8.67 0.62
CA GLN A 34 14.31 -8.77 2.03
C GLN A 34 15.11 -7.54 2.48
N ALA A 35 16.06 -7.08 1.65
CA ALA A 35 16.89 -5.91 1.94
C ALA A 35 16.07 -4.61 2.10
N ASP A 36 15.02 -4.44 1.30
CA ASP A 36 14.12 -3.28 1.42
C ASP A 36 13.26 -3.38 2.71
N ALA A 37 12.82 -4.58 3.08
CA ALA A 37 12.04 -4.82 4.28
C ALA A 37 12.85 -4.66 5.58
N ASP A 38 14.16 -4.89 5.52
CA ASP A 38 15.08 -4.76 6.65
C ASP A 38 15.66 -3.33 6.78
N ASN A 39 15.42 -2.47 5.78
CA ASN A 39 15.79 -1.06 5.82
C ASN A 39 14.60 -0.21 6.23
N ASP A 40 14.52 0.20 7.49
CA ASP A 40 13.39 0.94 8.05
C ASP A 40 13.03 2.22 7.29
N LYS A 41 14.03 2.95 6.77
CA LYS A 41 13.78 4.17 5.99
C LYS A 41 13.09 3.84 4.67
N VAL A 42 13.62 2.86 3.95
CA VAL A 42 13.06 2.41 2.65
C VAL A 42 11.67 1.82 2.86
N LEU A 43 11.51 0.97 3.88
CA LEU A 43 10.25 0.36 4.22
C LEU A 43 9.18 1.42 4.53
N ASN A 44 9.46 2.38 5.42
CA ASN A 44 8.49 3.42 5.78
C ASN A 44 8.05 4.26 4.56
N GLN A 45 8.99 4.54 3.64
CA GLN A 45 8.67 5.21 2.39
C GLN A 45 7.76 4.34 1.49
N LEU A 46 8.06 3.06 1.35
CA LEU A 46 7.26 2.11 0.56
C LEU A 46 5.84 1.99 1.10
N LEU A 47 5.69 1.83 2.42
CA LEU A 47 4.40 1.72 3.10
C LEU A 47 3.53 2.95 2.82
N THR A 48 4.10 4.14 2.99
CA THR A 48 3.41 5.42 2.76
C THR A 48 3.00 5.57 1.29
N ASN A 49 3.92 5.30 0.36
CA ASN A 49 3.67 5.45 -1.07
C ASN A 49 2.54 4.53 -1.56
N HIS A 50 2.52 3.27 -1.11
CA HIS A 50 1.48 2.32 -1.54
C HIS A 50 0.10 2.70 -1.01
N LEU A 51 0.02 3.21 0.23
CA LEU A 51 -1.24 3.67 0.80
C LEU A 51 -1.76 4.94 0.09
N LEU A 52 -0.87 5.87 -0.26
CA LEU A 52 -1.22 7.05 -1.06
C LEU A 52 -1.70 6.66 -2.47
N GLN A 53 -1.04 5.71 -3.12
CA GLN A 53 -1.49 5.18 -4.42
C GLN A 53 -2.86 4.51 -4.33
N ALA A 54 -3.16 3.79 -3.25
CA ALA A 54 -4.49 3.20 -3.03
C ALA A 54 -5.57 4.28 -2.90
N ARG A 55 -5.28 5.37 -2.18
CA ARG A 55 -6.15 6.56 -2.11
C ARG A 55 -6.37 7.19 -3.48
N GLU A 56 -5.31 7.45 -4.24
CA GLU A 56 -5.40 8.08 -5.57
C GLU A 56 -6.24 7.24 -6.53
N LYS A 57 -6.02 5.92 -6.57
CA LYS A 57 -6.85 5.00 -7.36
C LYS A 57 -8.31 5.05 -6.96
N THR A 58 -8.60 5.09 -5.66
CA THR A 58 -9.98 5.18 -5.15
C THR A 58 -10.65 6.48 -5.58
N ILE A 59 -9.94 7.62 -5.50
CA ILE A 59 -10.43 8.93 -5.96
C ILE A 59 -10.72 8.90 -7.47
N MET A 60 -9.81 8.36 -8.29
CA MET A 60 -10.01 8.23 -9.72
C MET A 60 -11.23 7.36 -10.07
N LEU A 61 -11.41 6.25 -9.37
CA LEU A 61 -12.56 5.36 -9.55
C LEU A 61 -13.89 6.04 -9.19
N LYS A 62 -13.93 6.82 -8.10
CA LYS A 62 -15.11 7.62 -7.72
C LYS A 62 -15.44 8.65 -8.81
N LYS A 63 -14.44 9.41 -9.27
CA LYS A 63 -14.61 10.42 -10.34
C LYS A 63 -15.13 9.82 -11.65
N ASN A 64 -14.60 8.66 -12.04
CA ASN A 64 -15.03 7.99 -13.27
C ASN A 64 -16.47 7.48 -13.18
N LYS A 65 -16.91 6.99 -12.01
CA LYS A 65 -18.31 6.59 -11.77
C LYS A 65 -19.28 7.77 -11.86
N ASP A 66 -18.89 8.95 -11.40
CA ASP A 66 -19.73 10.15 -11.47
C ASP A 66 -19.85 10.71 -12.89
N SER A 67 -18.89 10.41 -13.77
CA SER A 67 -18.87 10.87 -15.16
C SER A 67 -19.67 9.98 -16.13
N THR A 68 -20.28 8.89 -15.64
CA THR A 68 -21.07 7.95 -16.46
C THR A 68 -22.60 8.12 -16.29
N LYS A 69 -23.06 9.23 -15.72
CA LYS A 69 -24.48 9.56 -15.53
C LYS A 69 -24.97 10.64 -16.48
#